data_AF-G2ZZC1-F1
#
_entry.id   AF-G2ZZC1-F1
#
_cell.length_a   1.000
_cell.length_b   1.000
_cell.length_c   1.000
_cell.angle_alpha   90.00
_cell.angle_beta   90.00
_cell.angle_gamma   90.00
#
_symmetry.space_group_name_H-M   'P 1'
#
loop_
_entity.id
_entity.type
_entity.pdbx_description
1 polymer ?
#
loop_
_entity_poly.entity_id
_entity_poly.type
_entity_poly.pdbx_seq_one_letter_code
_entity_poly.pdbx_strand_id
1 'polypeptide(L)'
;MASFAAVNFNASFVTIMSATVTLSLGAAHDLAYDVLSRNGVAPAHAAAVAKSVVAGQRDECYSHGMYRLIVCVRSLRAGKVAGDAVPIVRSLTPALTRVDAQFGFAQVAFEIRSSGKAHGCRRSAGSPPECAAKCGGSVLTGRFTTKFFPCSSPSLLA
;
A
#
# COMPACT_ATOMS: atom_id res chain seq x y z
N MET A 1 31.14 8.94 58.75
CA MET A 1 31.23 7.63 58.07
C MET A 1 29.85 7.26 57.57
N ALA A 2 29.71 7.03 56.25
CA ALA A 2 28.62 6.34 55.49
C ALA A 2 27.15 6.71 55.78
N SER A 3 26.15 6.66 54.89
CA SER A 3 25.94 6.52 53.43
C SER A 3 24.39 6.48 53.26
N PHE A 4 23.89 6.69 52.04
CA PHE A 4 22.48 6.59 51.55
C PHE A 4 21.56 7.80 51.83
N ALA A 5 20.71 8.30 50.93
CA ALA A 5 20.34 7.96 49.55
C ALA A 5 19.66 9.18 48.88
N ALA A 6 19.76 9.32 47.56
CA ALA A 6 18.63 9.67 46.67
C ALA A 6 19.12 9.78 45.22
N VAL A 7 18.65 8.85 44.39
CA VAL A 7 18.70 8.89 42.93
C VAL A 7 17.94 10.12 42.47
N ASN A 8 18.58 11.04 41.75
CA ASN A 8 17.87 12.13 41.08
C ASN A 8 17.85 11.86 39.58
N PHE A 9 16.79 11.16 39.16
CA PHE A 9 16.45 10.95 37.76
C PHE A 9 15.93 12.30 37.25
N ASN A 10 16.83 13.15 36.75
CA ASN A 10 16.43 14.44 36.19
C ASN A 10 15.66 14.18 34.90
N ALA A 11 14.34 14.13 35.03
CA ALA A 11 13.38 14.12 33.95
C ALA A 11 13.53 15.41 33.14
N SER A 12 14.43 15.39 32.16
CA SER A 12 14.37 16.33 31.05
C SER A 12 13.14 15.96 30.23
N PHE A 13 12.04 16.60 30.60
CA PHE A 13 10.80 16.73 29.86
C PHE A 13 11.15 17.03 28.40
N VAL A 14 11.09 16.02 27.53
CA VAL A 14 11.12 16.23 26.09
C VAL A 14 9.81 16.94 25.77
N THR A 15 9.85 18.27 25.71
CA THR A 15 8.84 19.04 25.02
C THR A 15 8.80 18.48 23.60
N ILE A 16 7.80 17.65 23.29
CA ILE A 16 7.54 17.24 21.92
C ILE A 16 7.08 18.51 21.21
N MET A 17 8.02 19.20 20.57
CA MET A 17 7.74 20.28 19.65
C MET A 17 6.93 19.66 18.50
N SER A 18 5.62 19.83 18.52
CA SER A 18 4.72 19.38 17.45
C SER A 18 4.82 20.33 16.25
N ALA A 19 6.03 20.47 15.71
CA ALA A 19 6.25 21.22 14.48
C ALA A 19 5.65 20.42 13.31
N THR A 20 4.68 21.02 12.62
CA THR A 20 4.13 20.45 11.39
C THR A 20 5.06 20.76 10.22
N VAL A 21 5.25 19.79 9.33
CA VAL A 21 6.03 19.94 8.10
C VAL A 21 5.10 19.76 6.91
N THR A 22 5.09 20.74 6.01
CA THR A 22 4.34 20.67 4.75
C THR A 22 5.25 20.13 3.65
N LEU A 23 4.82 19.05 2.99
CA LEU A 23 5.51 18.45 1.85
C LEU A 23 4.61 18.53 0.62
N SER A 24 5.22 18.70 -0.56
CA SER A 24 4.50 18.43 -1.82
C SER A 24 4.20 16.93 -1.94
N LEU A 25 3.20 16.55 -2.75
CA LEU A 25 2.91 15.13 -3.00
C LEU A 25 4.11 14.39 -3.61
N GLY A 26 4.90 15.07 -4.45
CA GLY A 26 6.15 14.52 -4.99
C GLY A 26 7.19 14.27 -3.90
N ALA A 27 7.43 15.26 -3.02
CA ALA A 27 8.36 15.09 -1.91
C ALA A 27 7.91 13.99 -0.92
N ALA A 28 6.59 13.85 -0.70
CA ALA A 28 6.05 12.76 0.10
C ALA A 28 6.24 11.39 -0.57
N HIS A 29 6.10 11.31 -1.89
CA HIS A 29 6.36 10.11 -2.67
C HIS A 29 7.82 9.70 -2.60
N ASP A 30 8.74 10.65 -2.82
CA ASP A 30 10.18 10.38 -2.80
C ASP A 30 10.63 9.95 -1.41
N LEU A 31 10.11 10.59 -0.36
CA LEU A 31 10.34 10.18 1.02
C LEU A 31 9.86 8.74 1.27
N ALA A 32 8.65 8.39 0.81
CA ALA A 32 8.10 7.05 0.96
C ALA A 32 8.95 6.00 0.22
N TYR A 33 9.33 6.30 -1.02
CA TYR A 33 10.17 5.45 -1.85
C TYR A 33 11.55 5.23 -1.23
N ASP A 34 12.20 6.30 -0.75
CA ASP A 34 13.50 6.26 -0.10
C ASP A 34 13.49 5.42 1.17
N VAL A 35 12.48 5.62 2.03
CA VAL A 35 12.33 4.85 3.26
C VAL A 35 12.24 3.35 2.95
N LEU A 36 11.45 2.96 1.95
CA LEU A 36 11.29 1.55 1.56
C LEU A 36 12.58 0.99 0.94
N SER A 37 13.19 1.73 0.02
CA SER A 37 14.42 1.33 -0.68
C SER A 37 15.58 1.13 0.30
N ARG A 38 15.76 2.05 1.26
CA ARG A 38 16.80 1.94 2.30
C ARG A 38 16.58 0.76 3.26
N ASN A 39 15.38 0.19 3.29
CA ASN A 39 15.07 -1.02 4.05
C ASN A 39 15.14 -2.30 3.21
N GLY A 40 15.62 -2.24 1.96
CA GLY A 40 15.83 -3.42 1.10
C GLY A 40 14.59 -3.85 0.32
N VAL A 41 13.57 -2.99 0.20
CA VAL A 41 12.41 -3.25 -0.67
C VAL A 41 12.83 -3.03 -2.13
N ALA A 42 12.50 -3.97 -3.02
CA ALA A 42 12.82 -3.87 -4.43
C ALA A 42 12.09 -2.68 -5.10
N PRO A 43 12.67 -2.06 -6.15
CA PRO A 43 12.15 -0.81 -6.73
C PRO A 43 10.67 -0.84 -7.13
N ALA A 44 10.21 -1.94 -7.74
CA ALA A 44 8.82 -2.09 -8.17
C ALA A 44 7.84 -2.11 -6.99
N HIS A 45 8.23 -2.76 -5.88
CA HIS A 45 7.43 -2.78 -4.65
C HIS A 45 7.45 -1.41 -3.98
N ALA A 46 8.63 -0.79 -3.86
CA ALA A 46 8.79 0.52 -3.25
C ALA A 46 7.92 1.58 -3.95
N ALA A 47 7.96 1.62 -5.29
CA ALA A 47 7.14 2.53 -6.08
C ALA A 47 5.64 2.28 -5.92
N ALA A 48 5.20 1.02 -5.96
CA ALA A 48 3.78 0.68 -5.83
C ALA A 48 3.23 1.03 -4.42
N VAL A 49 4.00 0.77 -3.37
CA VAL A 49 3.63 1.13 -2.00
C VAL A 49 3.65 2.65 -1.81
N ALA A 50 4.69 3.35 -2.28
CA ALA A 50 4.80 4.81 -2.18
C ALA A 50 3.61 5.51 -2.84
N LYS A 51 3.23 5.10 -4.05
CA LYS A 51 2.05 5.62 -4.75
C LYS A 51 0.76 5.42 -3.95
N SER A 52 0.54 4.23 -3.39
CA SER A 52 -0.65 3.93 -2.58
C SER A 52 -0.68 4.75 -1.29
N VAL A 53 0.46 4.92 -0.63
CA VAL A 53 0.59 5.65 0.63
C VAL A 53 0.36 7.15 0.44
N VAL A 54 0.93 7.74 -0.62
CA VAL A 54 0.72 9.16 -0.93
C VAL A 54 -0.72 9.43 -1.36
N ALA A 55 -1.35 8.52 -2.11
CA ALA A 55 -2.78 8.63 -2.42
C ALA A 55 -3.61 8.62 -1.13
N GLY A 56 -3.34 7.69 -0.21
CA GLY A 56 -4.01 7.64 1.09
C GLY A 56 -3.83 8.92 1.92
N GLN A 57 -2.64 9.53 1.86
CA GLN A 57 -2.37 10.80 2.55
C GLN A 57 -3.12 11.98 1.93
N ARG A 58 -3.13 12.08 0.59
CA ARG A 58 -3.86 13.12 -0.16
C ARG A 58 -5.35 13.06 0.12
N ASP A 59 -5.89 11.85 0.25
CA ASP A 59 -7.31 11.59 0.46
C ASP A 59 -7.69 11.60 1.96
N GLU A 60 -6.81 12.10 2.84
CA GLU A 60 -7.00 12.20 4.30
C GLU A 60 -7.33 10.86 4.98
N CYS A 61 -7.01 9.74 4.34
CA CYS A 61 -7.12 8.40 4.91
C CYS A 61 -5.89 8.13 5.77
N TYR A 62 -5.79 8.79 6.93
CA TYR A 62 -4.58 8.80 7.77
C TYR A 62 -4.03 7.40 8.11
N SER A 63 -4.90 6.41 8.32
CA SER A 63 -4.49 5.02 8.60
C SER A 63 -3.86 4.30 7.40
N HIS A 64 -4.06 4.81 6.18
CA HIS A 64 -3.52 4.31 4.92
C HIS A 64 -2.54 5.30 4.25
N GLY A 65 -2.34 6.48 4.85
CA GLY A 65 -1.39 7.51 4.42
C GLY A 65 0.04 7.25 4.89
N MET A 66 0.84 8.31 5.03
CA MET A 66 2.30 8.24 5.32
C MET A 66 2.63 7.39 6.56
N TYR A 67 1.74 7.35 7.55
CA TYR A 67 1.83 6.49 8.74
C TYR A 67 2.10 5.01 8.40
N ARG A 68 1.60 4.51 7.26
CA ARG A 68 1.76 3.10 6.85
C ARG A 68 3.21 2.70 6.61
N LEU A 69 4.12 3.63 6.35
CA LEU A 69 5.54 3.32 6.16
C LEU A 69 6.12 2.62 7.40
N ILE A 70 5.70 3.02 8.60
CA ILE A 70 6.12 2.40 9.87
C ILE A 70 5.73 0.92 9.89
N VAL A 71 4.49 0.62 9.47
CA VAL A 71 3.97 -0.75 9.44
C VAL A 71 4.64 -1.57 8.34
N CYS A 72 4.87 -0.99 7.16
CA CYS A 72 5.53 -1.69 6.05
C CYS A 72 6.95 -2.11 6.42
N VAL A 73 7.75 -1.19 6.97
CA VAL A 73 9.11 -1.46 7.41
C VAL A 73 9.14 -2.46 8.56
N ARG A 74 8.22 -2.35 9.53
CA ARG A 74 8.13 -3.31 10.64
C ARG A 74 7.80 -4.72 10.14
N SER A 75 6.85 -4.86 9.22
CA SER A 75 6.47 -6.16 8.64
C SER A 75 7.60 -6.78 7.82
N LEU A 76 8.32 -5.98 7.05
CA LEU A 76 9.50 -6.41 6.30
C LEU A 76 10.60 -6.92 7.25
N ARG A 77 10.97 -6.13 8.25
CA ARG A 77 12.00 -6.51 9.25
C ARG A 77 11.62 -7.73 10.08
N ALA A 78 10.32 -7.95 10.29
CA ALA A 78 9.81 -9.14 10.98
C ALA A 78 9.71 -10.38 10.07
N GLY A 79 10.14 -10.29 8.80
CA GLY A 79 10.06 -11.40 7.84
C GLY A 79 8.64 -11.77 7.43
N LYS A 80 7.65 -10.91 7.70
CA LYS A 80 6.25 -11.17 7.35
C LYS A 80 5.94 -10.86 5.89
N VAL A 81 6.73 -9.97 5.28
CA VAL A 81 6.62 -9.56 3.88
C VAL A 81 7.95 -9.78 3.19
N ALA A 82 7.92 -10.32 1.97
CA ALA A 82 9.08 -10.40 1.10
C ALA A 82 9.16 -9.16 0.19
N GLY A 83 10.14 -8.28 0.45
CA GLY A 83 10.28 -6.97 -0.21
C GLY A 83 10.71 -7.05 -1.68
N ASP A 84 11.13 -8.21 -2.14
CA ASP A 84 11.66 -8.52 -3.47
C ASP A 84 10.88 -9.65 -4.18
N ALA A 85 9.75 -10.07 -3.61
CA ALA A 85 8.93 -11.14 -4.17
C ALA A 85 8.51 -10.85 -5.61
N VAL A 86 8.64 -11.85 -6.49
CA VAL A 86 8.19 -11.73 -7.89
C VAL A 86 6.77 -12.32 -8.00
N PRO A 87 5.74 -11.50 -8.30
CA PRO A 87 4.38 -12.00 -8.37
C PRO A 87 4.15 -12.96 -9.54
N ILE A 88 3.32 -13.99 -9.32
CA ILE A 88 2.96 -14.97 -10.34
C ILE A 88 1.57 -14.65 -10.87
N VAL A 89 1.50 -14.34 -12.17
CA VAL A 89 0.25 -14.04 -12.87
C VAL A 89 -0.29 -15.31 -13.53
N ARG A 90 -1.58 -15.59 -13.35
CA ARG A 90 -2.29 -16.71 -13.98
C ARG A 90 -3.59 -16.22 -14.59
N SER A 91 -3.73 -16.36 -15.91
CA SER A 91 -5.03 -16.19 -16.58
C SER A 91 -5.86 -17.44 -16.33
N LEU A 92 -7.01 -17.29 -15.66
CA LEU A 92 -7.92 -18.40 -15.39
C LEU A 92 -9.03 -18.45 -16.44
N THR A 93 -9.51 -17.29 -16.88
CA THR A 93 -10.47 -17.12 -17.97
C THR A 93 -10.19 -15.80 -18.71
N PRO A 94 -10.79 -15.55 -19.88
CA PRO A 94 -10.68 -14.25 -20.57
C PRO A 94 -11.23 -13.04 -19.80
N ALA A 95 -11.81 -13.22 -18.61
CA ALA A 95 -12.29 -12.15 -17.73
C ALA A 95 -11.68 -12.21 -16.32
N LEU A 96 -10.89 -13.24 -16.00
CA LEU A 96 -10.37 -13.47 -14.65
C LEU A 96 -8.87 -13.77 -14.70
N THR A 97 -8.10 -12.88 -14.09
CA THR A 97 -6.67 -13.06 -13.85
C THR A 97 -6.41 -13.09 -12.35
N ARG A 98 -5.67 -14.12 -11.91
CA ARG A 98 -5.17 -14.26 -10.56
C ARG A 98 -3.72 -13.78 -10.50
N VAL A 99 -3.37 -13.03 -9.46
CA VAL A 99 -1.98 -12.62 -9.20
C VAL A 99 -1.61 -13.08 -7.80
N ASP A 100 -0.69 -14.03 -7.68
CA ASP A 100 -0.13 -14.46 -6.41
C ASP A 100 1.07 -13.55 -6.08
N ALA A 101 0.97 -12.74 -5.03
CA ALA A 101 2.01 -11.78 -4.64
C ALA A 101 3.24 -12.44 -4.00
N GLN A 102 3.25 -13.76 -3.77
CA GLN A 102 4.39 -14.51 -3.21
C GLN A 102 4.88 -13.91 -1.88
N PHE A 103 3.96 -13.63 -0.96
CA PHE A 103 4.21 -12.95 0.33
C PHE A 103 4.78 -11.52 0.21
N GLY A 104 4.82 -10.95 -0.99
CA GLY A 104 5.14 -9.55 -1.21
C GLY A 104 3.99 -8.59 -0.95
N PHE A 105 4.25 -7.30 -1.18
CA PHE A 105 3.25 -6.26 -1.03
C PHE A 105 2.11 -6.41 -2.04
N ALA A 106 0.86 -6.28 -1.59
CA ALA A 106 -0.31 -6.41 -2.47
C ALA A 106 -0.32 -5.35 -3.60
N GLN A 107 0.25 -4.18 -3.34
CA GLN A 107 0.30 -3.04 -4.25
C GLN A 107 0.99 -3.39 -5.58
N VAL A 108 2.10 -4.14 -5.55
CA VAL A 108 2.78 -4.54 -6.80
C VAL A 108 1.94 -5.51 -7.63
N ALA A 109 1.16 -6.37 -6.99
CA ALA A 109 0.27 -7.31 -7.68
C ALA A 109 -0.90 -6.58 -8.38
N PHE A 110 -1.37 -5.47 -7.80
CA PHE A 110 -2.35 -4.60 -8.46
C PHE A 110 -1.75 -3.87 -9.67
N GLU A 111 -0.53 -3.35 -9.57
CA GLU A 111 0.14 -2.64 -10.67
C GLU A 111 0.50 -3.56 -11.85
N ILE A 112 0.91 -4.80 -11.58
CA ILE A 112 1.15 -5.80 -12.63
C ILE A 112 -0.14 -6.11 -13.38
N ARG A 113 -1.29 -6.16 -12.70
CA ARG A 113 -2.57 -6.38 -13.38
C ARG A 113 -3.07 -5.13 -14.12
N SER A 114 -2.88 -3.93 -13.59
CA SER A 114 -3.29 -2.70 -14.28
C SER A 114 -2.51 -2.50 -15.59
N SER A 115 -1.25 -2.95 -15.65
CA SER A 115 -0.39 -2.91 -16.85
C SER A 115 -0.64 -4.07 -17.83
N GLY A 116 -0.98 -5.26 -17.34
CA GLY A 116 -1.39 -6.40 -18.17
C GLY A 116 -2.81 -6.24 -18.69
N LYS A 117 -2.98 -5.63 -19.87
CA LYS A 117 -4.23 -5.49 -20.67
C LYS A 117 -5.50 -6.06 -20.02
N ALA A 118 -6.40 -5.14 -19.65
CA ALA A 118 -7.78 -5.40 -19.24
C ALA A 118 -8.44 -6.48 -20.13
N HIS A 119 -8.47 -7.68 -19.60
CA HIS A 119 -9.25 -8.77 -20.15
C HIS A 119 -10.72 -8.47 -19.85
N GLY A 120 -11.42 -7.90 -20.84
CA GLY A 120 -12.89 -7.85 -20.89
C GLY A 120 -13.60 -6.63 -20.28
N CYS A 121 -12.92 -5.58 -19.81
CA CYS A 121 -13.61 -4.31 -19.51
C CYS A 121 -13.47 -3.38 -20.73
N ARG A 122 -14.28 -3.63 -21.76
CA ARG A 122 -14.50 -2.63 -22.82
C ARG A 122 -15.31 -1.52 -22.15
N ARG A 123 -14.75 -0.30 -22.02
CA ARG A 123 -15.51 0.87 -21.55
C ARG A 123 -16.76 0.98 -22.44
N SER A 124 -17.93 0.66 -21.91
CA SER A 124 -19.15 1.24 -22.46
C SER A 124 -19.06 2.73 -22.13
N ALA A 125 -19.24 3.59 -23.15
CA ALA A 125 -19.35 5.02 -22.94
C ALA A 125 -20.51 5.26 -21.96
N GLY A 126 -20.21 5.71 -20.73
CA GLY A 126 -21.22 5.99 -19.71
C GLY A 126 -21.04 5.32 -18.34
N SER A 127 -19.99 4.54 -18.07
CA SER A 127 -19.78 3.99 -16.72
C SER A 127 -19.45 5.09 -15.69
N PRO A 128 -20.17 5.16 -14.54
CA PRO A 128 -19.93 6.18 -13.52
C PRO A 128 -18.56 6.04 -12.85
N PRO A 129 -17.94 7.16 -12.41
CA PRO A 129 -16.58 7.17 -11.86
C PRO A 129 -16.40 6.32 -10.60
N GLU A 130 -17.48 5.96 -9.92
CA GLU A 130 -17.48 5.19 -8.67
C GLU A 130 -17.02 3.72 -8.85
N CYS A 131 -17.14 3.15 -10.04
CA CYS A 131 -16.69 1.77 -10.31
C CYS A 131 -15.16 1.60 -10.18
N ALA A 132 -14.37 2.66 -10.37
CA ALA A 132 -12.92 2.61 -10.17
C ALA A 132 -12.54 2.63 -8.68
N ALA A 133 -13.35 3.28 -7.84
CA ALA A 133 -13.02 3.57 -6.44
C ALA A 133 -13.13 2.34 -5.50
N LYS A 134 -13.98 1.36 -5.82
CA LYS A 134 -14.19 0.17 -4.96
C LYS A 134 -13.22 -0.99 -5.18
N CYS A 135 -12.24 -0.87 -6.07
CA CYS A 135 -11.32 -1.97 -6.41
C CYS A 135 -10.06 -2.08 -5.54
N GLY A 136 -9.92 -1.25 -4.49
CA GLY A 136 -8.73 -1.20 -3.63
C GLY A 136 -8.86 -2.07 -2.37
N GLY A 137 -8.55 -3.36 -2.46
CA GLY A 137 -8.39 -4.22 -1.29
C GLY A 137 -6.99 -4.05 -0.67
N SER A 138 -6.87 -3.33 0.44
CA SER A 138 -5.62 -3.22 1.21
C SER A 138 -5.57 -4.24 2.35
N VAL A 139 -4.86 -5.35 2.15
CA VAL A 139 -4.31 -6.17 3.25
C VAL A 139 -2.86 -6.52 2.91
N LEU A 140 -1.97 -6.31 3.88
CA LEU A 140 -0.51 -6.21 3.74
C LEU A 140 0.20 -7.50 3.31
N THR A 141 -0.45 -8.65 3.24
CA THR A 141 0.15 -9.96 2.90
C THR A 141 -0.91 -10.98 2.52
N GLY A 142 -0.72 -11.75 1.43
CA GLY A 142 -1.50 -12.97 1.16
C GLY A 142 -1.82 -13.25 -0.32
N ARG A 143 -2.26 -14.48 -0.62
CA ARG A 143 -2.76 -14.94 -1.93
C ARG A 143 -4.05 -14.20 -2.30
N PHE A 144 -3.95 -13.12 -3.07
CA PHE A 144 -5.13 -12.44 -3.60
C PHE A 144 -5.69 -13.15 -4.84
N THR A 145 -6.91 -13.65 -4.75
CA THR A 145 -7.79 -13.79 -5.92
C THR A 145 -8.63 -12.53 -6.00
N THR A 146 -8.24 -11.57 -6.81
CA THR A 146 -9.15 -10.49 -7.18
C THR A 146 -10.21 -11.04 -8.11
N LYS A 147 -11.42 -11.25 -7.58
CA LYS A 147 -12.61 -11.54 -8.38
C LYS A 147 -13.15 -10.20 -8.88
N PHE A 148 -12.86 -9.86 -10.12
CA PHE A 148 -13.55 -8.76 -10.79
C PHE A 148 -14.88 -9.30 -11.30
N PHE A 149 -15.98 -8.72 -10.85
CA PHE A 149 -17.27 -8.97 -11.48
C PHE A 149 -17.26 -8.30 -12.86
N PRO A 150 -17.70 -8.97 -13.93
CA PRO A 150 -18.03 -8.26 -15.15
C PRO A 150 -19.12 -7.23 -14.82
N CYS A 151 -19.02 -6.02 -15.38
CA CYS A 151 -20.15 -5.11 -15.47
C CYS A 151 -21.17 -5.73 -16.44
N SER A 152 -21.93 -6.71 -15.95
CA SER A 152 -23.17 -7.15 -16.58
C SER A 152 -24.28 -6.77 -15.63
N SER A 153 -24.93 -5.63 -15.86
CA SER A 153 -26.21 -5.33 -15.21
C SER A 153 -27.25 -6.34 -15.70
N PRO A 154 -27.92 -7.11 -14.82
CA PRO A 154 -29.12 -7.84 -15.20
C PRO A 154 -30.31 -6.90 -14.99
N SER A 155 -30.51 -5.96 -15.90
CA SER A 155 -31.70 -5.10 -15.91
C SER A 155 -31.81 -4.38 -17.24
N LEU A 156 -32.20 -5.14 -18.28
CA LEU A 156 -32.91 -4.69 -19.48
C LEU A 156 -33.17 -5.91 -20.39
N LEU A 157 -34.07 -6.79 -19.95
CA LEU A 157 -34.84 -7.74 -20.79
C LEU A 157 -35.86 -8.46 -19.91
N ALA A 158 -36.87 -7.70 -19.48
CA ALA A 158 -38.25 -8.11 -19.15
C ALA A 158 -39.03 -6.84 -18.80
#